data_AF-A0AAI9WXA6-F1
#
_entry.id   AF-A0AAI9WXA6-F1
#
_cell.length_a   1.000
_cell.length_b   1.000
_cell.length_c   1.000
_cell.angle_alpha   90.00
_cell.angle_beta   90.00
_cell.angle_gamma   90.00
#
_symmetry.space_group_name_H-M   'P 1'
#
loop_
_entity.id
_entity.type
_entity.pdbx_description
1 polymer ?
#
loop_
_entity_poly.entity_id
_entity_poly.type
_entity_poly.pdbx_seq_one_letter_code
_entity_poly.pdbx_strand_id
1 'polypeptide(L)'
;MSSTTNSSALESPDQTTFQYANECDLEIHCSPFGLSGLYIRLGGTNIMGIGSTMGLITGSTKGLIHYNNSNDFIDKKFKLYIVVEDSNLRIDFTAIKEEGGAAKGGIDGKEEEQQQEQEENNNEEEEVQELPTLIFKGPCPEGRPDNIEPFIGIFSFERETV
;
A
#
# COMPACT_ATOMS: atom_id res chain seq x y z
N MET A 1 -19.80 -46.34 -2.60
CA MET A 1 -20.04 -45.33 -1.55
C MET A 1 -19.06 -44.21 -1.80
N SER A 2 -19.56 -43.12 -2.38
CA SER A 2 -18.81 -41.99 -2.89
C SER A 2 -18.67 -40.96 -1.78
N SER A 3 -17.46 -40.53 -1.48
CA SER A 3 -17.19 -39.40 -0.59
C SER A 3 -16.39 -38.36 -1.39
N THR A 4 -17.11 -37.48 -2.06
CA THR A 4 -16.56 -36.25 -2.64
C THR A 4 -16.65 -35.18 -1.56
N THR A 5 -15.52 -34.89 -0.92
CA THR A 5 -15.40 -33.74 -0.01
C THR A 5 -15.28 -32.49 -0.86
N ASN A 6 -16.38 -31.77 -1.05
CA ASN A 6 -16.36 -30.39 -1.50
C ASN A 6 -15.67 -29.57 -0.41
N SER A 7 -14.41 -29.22 -0.63
CA SER A 7 -13.75 -28.16 0.14
C SER A 7 -14.22 -26.84 -0.47
N SER A 8 -15.28 -26.28 0.10
CA SER A 8 -15.66 -24.90 -0.12
C SER A 8 -14.57 -24.03 0.50
N ALA A 9 -13.65 -23.54 -0.35
CA ALA A 9 -12.79 -22.44 0.01
C ALA A 9 -13.69 -21.29 0.50
N LEU A 10 -13.38 -20.80 1.70
CA LEU A 10 -14.03 -19.64 2.29
C LEU A 10 -13.60 -18.43 1.45
N GLU A 11 -14.35 -18.10 0.41
CA GLU A 11 -14.17 -16.82 -0.30
C GLU A 11 -14.64 -15.72 0.65
N SER A 12 -13.70 -14.93 1.17
CA SER A 12 -14.01 -13.73 1.95
C SER A 12 -14.68 -12.69 1.03
N PRO A 13 -15.65 -11.90 1.53
CA PRO A 13 -16.51 -11.03 0.72
C PRO A 13 -15.84 -9.80 0.09
N ASP A 14 -14.53 -9.61 0.22
CA ASP A 14 -13.80 -8.38 -0.17
C ASP A 14 -12.94 -8.52 -1.44
N GLN A 15 -13.45 -9.17 -2.48
CA GLN A 15 -12.75 -9.24 -3.77
C GLN A 15 -12.86 -7.91 -4.54
N THR A 16 -11.91 -7.00 -4.30
CA THR A 16 -11.73 -5.82 -5.16
C THR A 16 -11.37 -6.29 -6.57
N THR A 17 -12.26 -6.03 -7.54
CA THR A 17 -12.02 -6.34 -8.95
C THR A 17 -11.30 -5.17 -9.63
N PHE A 18 -10.19 -5.45 -10.31
CA PHE A 18 -9.41 -4.45 -11.04
C PHE A 18 -9.62 -4.60 -12.55
N GLN A 19 -9.85 -3.47 -13.23
CA GLN A 19 -10.11 -3.44 -14.67
C GLN A 19 -8.84 -3.32 -15.52
N TYR A 20 -7.80 -2.69 -14.96
CA TYR A 20 -6.57 -2.38 -15.69
C TYR A 20 -5.35 -2.95 -14.97
N ALA A 21 -4.30 -3.20 -15.74
CA ALA A 21 -3.01 -3.61 -15.23
C ALA A 21 -1.89 -3.09 -16.14
N ASN A 22 -0.84 -2.53 -15.54
CA ASN A 22 0.38 -2.13 -16.25
C ASN A 22 1.56 -2.96 -15.77
N GLU A 23 2.46 -3.32 -16.69
CA GLU A 23 3.77 -3.85 -16.32
C GLU A 23 4.55 -2.79 -15.54
N CYS A 24 5.33 -3.22 -14.55
CA CYS A 24 6.22 -2.34 -13.81
C CYS A 24 7.45 -3.08 -13.32
N ASP A 25 8.55 -2.32 -13.22
CA ASP A 25 9.77 -2.76 -12.55
C ASP A 25 9.71 -2.29 -11.09
N LEU A 26 9.99 -3.19 -10.16
CA LEU A 26 10.05 -2.94 -8.72
C LEU A 26 11.49 -3.18 -8.23
N GLU A 27 12.04 -2.23 -7.49
CA GLU A 27 13.34 -2.34 -6.82
C GLU A 27 13.20 -2.08 -5.32
N ILE A 28 13.81 -2.95 -4.51
CA ILE A 28 13.82 -2.85 -3.05
C ILE A 28 15.26 -2.85 -2.56
N HIS A 29 15.64 -1.85 -1.78
CA HIS A 29 16.98 -1.70 -1.23
C HIS A 29 16.94 -1.63 0.30
N CYS A 30 17.38 -2.69 0.99
CA CYS A 30 17.51 -2.65 2.44
C CYS A 30 18.68 -1.76 2.89
N SER A 31 18.39 -0.84 3.80
CA SER A 31 19.40 -0.07 4.54
C SER A 31 19.88 -0.85 5.77
N PRO A 32 21.14 -0.64 6.21
CA PRO A 32 21.63 -1.20 7.48
C PRO A 32 20.84 -0.73 8.72
N PHE A 33 19.97 0.28 8.60
CA PHE A 33 19.14 0.79 9.70
C PHE A 33 17.73 0.18 9.78
N GLY A 34 17.46 -0.90 9.04
CA GLY A 34 16.14 -1.58 9.07
C GLY A 34 15.03 -0.83 8.33
N LEU A 35 15.41 0.13 7.47
CA LEU A 35 14.50 0.79 6.54
C LEU A 35 14.89 0.39 5.11
N SER A 36 13.91 0.08 4.29
CA SER A 36 14.11 -0.31 2.90
C SER A 36 13.52 0.72 1.98
N GLY A 37 14.30 1.19 1.02
CA GLY A 37 13.80 2.03 -0.07
C GLY A 37 13.04 1.18 -1.09
N LEU A 38 11.89 1.67 -1.55
CA LEU A 38 11.06 1.03 -2.56
C LEU A 38 10.95 1.94 -3.77
N TYR A 39 11.20 1.41 -4.97
CA TYR A 39 11.08 2.14 -6.23
C TYR A 39 10.24 1.34 -7.21
N ILE A 40 9.23 1.96 -7.82
CA ILE A 40 8.40 1.31 -8.85
C ILE A 40 8.37 2.18 -10.10
N ARG A 41 8.68 1.62 -11.26
CA ARG A 41 8.54 2.30 -12.56
C ARG A 41 7.45 1.64 -13.37
N LEU A 42 6.43 2.41 -13.77
CA LEU A 42 5.33 1.95 -14.62
C LEU A 42 5.75 1.90 -16.08
N GLY A 43 5.78 0.70 -16.65
CA GLY A 43 6.16 0.44 -18.03
C GLY A 43 5.27 1.20 -19.03
N GLY A 44 5.89 1.75 -20.07
CA GLY A 44 5.19 2.53 -21.10
C GLY A 44 4.69 3.90 -20.64
N THR A 45 5.05 4.35 -19.44
CA THR A 45 4.68 5.66 -18.90
C THR A 45 5.91 6.40 -18.34
N ASN A 46 5.76 7.68 -18.04
CA ASN A 46 6.75 8.48 -17.31
C ASN A 46 6.40 8.57 -15.81
N ILE A 47 5.71 7.57 -15.27
CA ILE A 47 5.31 7.53 -13.86
C ILE A 47 6.26 6.62 -13.11
N MET A 48 6.77 7.15 -12.00
CA MET A 48 7.64 6.45 -11.07
C MET A 48 7.12 6.69 -9.66
N GLY A 49 7.21 5.69 -8.80
CA GLY A 49 6.91 5.83 -7.40
C GLY A 49 8.10 5.53 -6.53
N ILE A 50 8.12 6.20 -5.39
CA ILE A 50 9.14 6.06 -4.36
C ILE A 50 8.45 5.88 -3.00
N GLY A 51 9.06 5.05 -2.17
CA GLY A 51 8.60 4.89 -0.81
C GLY A 51 9.61 4.21 0.08
N SER A 52 9.14 3.89 1.28
CA SER A 52 9.94 3.23 2.29
C SER A 52 9.12 2.18 3.03
N THR A 53 9.81 1.14 3.50
CA THR A 53 9.19 0.03 4.22
C THR A 53 10.15 -0.56 5.26
N MET A 54 9.66 -1.33 6.22
CA MET A 54 10.47 -1.99 7.26
C MET A 54 11.04 -3.36 6.81
N GLY A 55 10.83 -3.75 5.56
CA GLY A 55 11.03 -5.12 5.08
C GLY A 55 12.49 -5.60 4.94
N LEU A 56 12.65 -6.92 4.92
CA LEU A 56 13.93 -7.67 4.80
C LEU A 56 14.25 -8.12 3.37
N ILE A 57 13.49 -7.64 2.37
CA ILE A 57 13.64 -8.04 0.98
C ILE A 57 14.54 -7.04 0.27
N THR A 58 15.58 -7.52 -0.42
CA THR A 58 16.39 -6.70 -1.32
C THR A 58 16.42 -7.36 -2.69
N GLY A 59 16.32 -6.54 -3.74
CA GLY A 59 16.45 -6.99 -5.11
C GLY A 59 15.47 -6.28 -6.05
N SER A 60 15.52 -6.69 -7.31
CA SER A 60 14.65 -6.18 -8.36
C SER A 60 13.74 -7.27 -8.89
N THR A 61 12.50 -6.93 -9.22
CA THR A 61 11.53 -7.85 -9.83
C THR A 61 10.64 -7.11 -10.82
N LYS A 62 9.94 -7.85 -11.68
CA LYS A 62 8.94 -7.31 -12.61
C LYS A 62 7.57 -7.84 -12.26
N GLY A 63 6.55 -7.02 -12.35
CA GLY A 63 5.19 -7.44 -12.05
C GLY A 63 4.14 -6.59 -12.74
N LEU A 64 2.90 -6.81 -12.34
CA LEU A 64 1.74 -6.05 -12.79
C LEU A 64 1.20 -5.23 -11.62
N ILE A 65 0.95 -3.96 -11.87
CA ILE A 65 0.18 -3.12 -10.95
C ILE A 65 -1.23 -2.95 -11.49
N HIS A 66 -2.18 -3.45 -10.71
CA HIS A 66 -3.60 -3.49 -10.99
C HIS A 66 -4.28 -2.24 -10.41
N TYR A 67 -5.18 -1.63 -11.17
CA TYR A 67 -5.84 -0.38 -10.80
C TYR A 67 -7.21 -0.23 -11.49
N ASN A 68 -8.05 0.63 -10.93
CA ASN A 68 -9.33 1.03 -11.52
C ASN A 68 -9.34 2.50 -11.99
N ASN A 69 -8.52 3.36 -11.38
CA ASN A 69 -8.46 4.77 -11.70
C ASN A 69 -7.01 5.21 -11.90
N SER A 70 -6.66 5.70 -13.09
CA SER A 70 -5.30 6.19 -13.38
C SER A 70 -4.91 7.42 -12.56
N ASN A 71 -5.89 8.16 -12.02
CA ASN A 71 -5.60 9.29 -11.14
C ASN A 71 -5.07 8.85 -9.77
N ASP A 72 -5.09 7.55 -9.46
CA ASP A 72 -4.45 7.02 -8.27
C ASP A 72 -2.91 7.17 -8.33
N PHE A 73 -2.33 7.32 -9.53
CA PHE A 73 -0.90 7.52 -9.72
C PHE A 73 -0.44 8.99 -9.64
N ILE A 74 -1.32 9.92 -9.24
CA ILE A 74 -1.03 11.37 -9.29
C ILE A 74 -1.33 11.98 -7.92
N ASP A 75 -0.33 12.62 -7.31
CA ASP A 75 -0.45 13.40 -6.06
C ASP A 75 -1.12 12.62 -4.91
N LYS A 76 -0.92 11.30 -4.86
CA LYS A 76 -1.43 10.44 -3.79
C LYS A 76 -0.29 9.80 -3.01
N LYS A 77 -0.51 9.75 -1.70
CA LYS A 77 0.30 8.98 -0.76
C LYS A 77 -0.46 7.71 -0.37
N PHE A 78 0.26 6.63 -0.20
CA PHE A 78 -0.27 5.32 0.09
C PHE A 78 0.37 4.75 1.34
N LYS A 79 -0.45 4.11 2.17
CA LYS A 79 0.02 3.09 3.10
C LYS A 79 0.18 1.81 2.30
N LEU A 80 1.34 1.18 2.45
CA LEU A 80 1.62 -0.11 1.86
C LEU A 80 1.33 -1.23 2.86
N TYR A 81 0.75 -2.31 2.37
CA TYR A 81 0.75 -3.60 3.04
C TYR A 81 1.40 -4.64 2.13
N ILE A 82 2.55 -5.16 2.54
CA ILE A 82 3.38 -6.06 1.75
C ILE A 82 3.23 -7.48 2.30
N VAL A 83 2.88 -8.42 1.42
CA VAL A 83 2.73 -9.84 1.73
C VAL A 83 3.59 -10.65 0.78
N VAL A 84 4.29 -11.64 1.33
CA VAL A 84 5.00 -12.66 0.55
C VAL A 84 4.25 -13.97 0.72
N GLU A 85 3.71 -14.51 -0.37
CA GLU A 85 3.01 -15.80 -0.41
C GLU A 85 3.80 -16.73 -1.35
N ASP A 86 4.42 -17.76 -0.77
CA ASP A 86 5.32 -18.68 -1.45
C ASP A 86 6.47 -17.96 -2.20
N SER A 87 6.31 -17.80 -3.51
CA SER A 87 7.24 -17.12 -4.41
C SER A 87 6.70 -15.83 -5.00
N ASN A 88 5.52 -15.39 -4.55
CA ASN A 88 4.87 -14.18 -5.04
C ASN A 88 4.96 -13.08 -3.99
N LEU A 89 5.19 -11.87 -4.48
CA LEU A 89 5.13 -10.63 -3.74
C LEU A 89 3.84 -9.91 -4.14
N ARG A 90 3.04 -9.56 -3.14
CA ARG A 90 1.87 -8.70 -3.26
C ARG A 90 2.09 -7.43 -2.46
N ILE A 91 1.82 -6.28 -3.05
CA ILE A 91 1.82 -4.99 -2.36
C ILE A 91 0.46 -4.34 -2.58
N ASP A 92 -0.24 -4.12 -1.48
CA ASP A 92 -1.52 -3.42 -1.46
C ASP A 92 -1.27 -1.94 -1.14
N PHE A 93 -1.86 -1.05 -1.93
CA PHE A 93 -1.71 0.40 -1.78
C PHE A 93 -3.06 0.98 -1.36
N THR A 94 -3.16 1.38 -0.09
CA THR A 94 -4.35 2.06 0.44
C THR A 94 -4.07 3.56 0.51
N ALA A 95 -4.87 4.35 -0.21
CA ALA A 95 -4.68 5.80 -0.29
C ALA A 95 -4.87 6.44 1.09
N ILE A 96 -3.91 7.27 1.50
CA ILE A 96 -4.01 8.06 2.73
C ILE A 96 -4.91 9.25 2.44
N LYS A 97 -6.04 9.34 3.11
CA LYS A 97 -6.92 10.52 3.04
C LYS A 97 -6.24 11.64 3.82
N GLU A 98 -5.95 12.75 3.14
CA GLU A 98 -5.64 14.00 3.84
C GLU A 98 -6.96 14.53 4.41
N GLU A 99 -7.35 14.02 5.59
CA GLU A 99 -8.31 14.74 6.43
C GLU A 99 -7.70 16.11 6.73
N GLY A 100 -8.51 17.18 6.65
CA GLY A 100 -8.08 18.59 6.62
C GLY A 100 -7.36 19.15 7.86
N GLY A 101 -6.39 18.43 8.41
CA GLY A 101 -5.42 18.91 9.37
C GLY A 101 -4.30 19.64 8.65
N ALA A 102 -4.56 20.90 8.29
CA ALA A 102 -3.48 21.86 8.13
C ALA A 102 -2.75 21.93 9.49
N ALA A 103 -1.71 21.12 9.65
CA ALA A 103 -0.71 21.33 10.67
C ALA A 103 -0.02 22.66 10.34
N LYS A 104 -0.62 23.76 10.80
CA LYS A 104 0.08 25.03 11.01
C LYS A 104 1.10 24.79 12.11
N GLY A 105 2.21 24.15 11.77
CA GLY A 105 3.46 24.21 12.52
C GLY A 105 4.12 25.57 12.33
N GLY A 106 3.36 26.65 12.59
CA GLY A 106 3.89 27.99 12.78
C GLY A 106 4.06 28.17 14.28
N ILE A 107 5.31 28.27 14.72
CA ILE A 107 5.67 28.70 16.07
C ILE A 107 5.23 30.16 16.19
N ASP A 108 4.03 30.40 16.71
CA ASP A 108 3.70 31.65 17.38
C ASP A 108 2.45 31.43 18.23
N GLY A 109 2.67 31.42 19.54
CA GLY A 109 1.61 31.24 20.53
C GLY A 109 0.69 32.46 20.56
N LYS A 110 -0.60 32.21 20.32
CA LYS A 110 -1.70 32.97 20.91
C LYS A 110 -2.82 32.00 21.27
N GLU A 111 -3.07 31.93 22.57
CA GLU A 111 -4.18 31.22 23.19
C GLU A 111 -5.49 31.92 22.81
N GLU A 112 -6.43 31.19 22.21
CA GLU A 112 -7.84 31.58 22.23
C GLU A 112 -8.66 30.37 22.69
N GLU A 113 -9.13 30.47 23.93
CA GLU A 113 -10.10 29.57 24.56
C GLU A 113 -11.46 29.72 23.86
N GLN A 114 -12.03 28.64 23.34
CA GLN A 114 -13.49 28.49 23.23
C GLN A 114 -13.92 27.08 23.60
N GLN A 115 -14.88 27.03 24.52
CA GLN A 115 -15.45 25.85 25.17
C GLN A 115 -16.65 25.30 24.37
N GLN A 116 -16.92 24.01 24.60
CA GLN A 116 -18.20 23.27 24.44
C GLN A 116 -18.56 22.87 22.99
N GLU A 117 -19.10 21.67 22.69
CA GLU A 117 -19.93 20.74 23.48
C GLU A 117 -19.53 19.27 23.26
N GLN A 118 -19.75 18.46 24.32
CA GLN A 118 -19.68 17.01 24.29
C GLN A 118 -20.95 16.44 23.62
N GLU A 119 -20.81 15.80 22.46
CA GLU A 119 -21.77 14.81 21.99
C GLU A 119 -21.13 13.43 22.15
N GLU A 120 -21.66 12.65 23.10
CA GLU A 120 -21.41 11.22 23.24
C GLU A 120 -21.98 10.48 22.02
N ASN A 121 -21.18 10.31 20.97
CA ASN A 121 -21.45 9.31 19.95
C ASN A 121 -20.80 8.00 20.37
N ASN A 122 -21.62 7.13 20.97
CA ASN A 122 -21.39 5.68 21.01
C ASN A 122 -21.43 5.12 19.58
N ASN A 123 -20.42 5.44 18.78
CA ASN A 123 -20.13 4.68 17.58
C ASN A 123 -19.21 3.54 18.02
N GLU A 124 -19.77 2.35 18.09
CA GLU A 124 -18.99 1.14 17.88
C GLU A 124 -18.29 1.35 16.52
N GLU A 125 -17.00 1.70 16.57
CA GLU A 125 -16.16 1.84 15.39
C GLU A 125 -16.09 0.46 14.73
N GLU A 126 -17.05 0.14 13.86
CA GLU A 126 -16.79 -0.78 12.76
C GLU A 126 -15.58 -0.19 12.05
N GLU A 127 -14.40 -0.77 12.28
CA GLU A 127 -13.20 -0.48 11.50
C GLU A 127 -13.58 -0.67 10.03
N VAL A 128 -13.91 0.42 9.34
CA VAL A 128 -14.11 0.40 7.91
C VAL A 128 -12.77 0.02 7.33
N GLN A 129 -12.62 -1.26 6.97
CA GLN A 129 -11.39 -1.79 6.42
C GLN A 129 -11.13 -1.08 5.09
N GLU A 130 -10.19 -0.13 5.08
CA GLU A 130 -9.90 0.66 3.90
C GLU A 130 -9.25 -0.23 2.83
N LEU A 131 -10.02 -0.52 1.78
CA LEU A 131 -9.61 -1.38 0.68
C LEU A 131 -8.49 -0.71 -0.17
N PRO A 132 -7.53 -1.50 -0.69
CA PRO A 132 -6.49 -0.97 -1.56
C PRO A 132 -7.07 -0.51 -2.90
N THR A 133 -6.58 0.63 -3.38
CA THR A 133 -6.98 1.16 -4.70
C THR A 133 -6.01 0.73 -5.80
N LEU A 134 -4.80 0.30 -5.43
CA LEU A 134 -3.82 -0.34 -6.32
C LEU A 134 -3.29 -1.62 -5.69
N ILE A 135 -2.98 -2.62 -6.53
CA ILE A 135 -2.27 -3.82 -6.08
C ILE A 135 -1.15 -4.16 -7.06
N PHE A 136 0.07 -4.24 -6.56
CA PHE A 136 1.17 -4.87 -7.29
C PHE A 136 1.18 -6.37 -7.03
N LYS A 137 1.41 -7.16 -8.10
CA LYS A 137 1.69 -8.60 -8.03
C LYS A 137 2.87 -8.96 -8.92
N GLY A 138 3.83 -9.69 -8.38
CA GLY A 138 4.98 -10.19 -9.13
C GLY A 138 5.72 -11.29 -8.36
N PRO A 139 6.78 -11.87 -8.93
CA PRO A 139 7.64 -12.79 -8.20
C PRO A 139 8.39 -12.02 -7.11
N CYS A 140 8.54 -12.64 -5.94
CA CYS A 140 9.34 -12.09 -4.86
C CYS A 140 10.84 -12.25 -5.19
N PRO A 141 11.68 -11.22 -5.03
CA PRO A 141 13.13 -11.31 -5.24
C PRO A 141 13.77 -12.51 -4.50
N GLU A 142 14.82 -13.08 -5.10
CA GLU A 142 15.60 -14.17 -4.50
C GLU A 142 16.45 -13.69 -3.31
N GLY A 143 16.99 -14.63 -2.52
CA GLY A 143 17.88 -14.32 -1.39
C GLY A 143 17.15 -13.84 -0.13
N ARG A 144 15.83 -14.10 -0.05
CA ARG A 144 14.97 -13.76 1.08
C ARG A 144 14.90 -14.89 2.13
N PRO A 145 14.57 -14.59 3.40
CA PRO A 145 14.22 -15.60 4.40
C PRO A 145 12.99 -16.42 3.97
N ASP A 146 12.91 -17.68 4.43
CA ASP A 146 11.80 -18.60 4.10
C ASP A 146 10.45 -18.08 4.59
N ASN A 147 10.43 -17.46 5.78
CA ASN A 147 9.24 -16.90 6.38
C ASN A 147 9.42 -15.38 6.54
N ILE A 148 8.57 -14.61 5.88
CA ILE A 148 8.50 -13.16 6.02
C ILE A 148 7.08 -12.82 6.50
N GLU A 149 6.99 -12.26 7.70
CA GLU A 149 5.73 -11.71 8.18
C GLU A 149 5.33 -10.49 7.35
N PRO A 150 4.03 -10.24 7.13
CA PRO A 150 3.57 -9.04 6.44
C PRO A 150 4.08 -7.77 7.11
N PHE A 151 4.43 -6.78 6.30
CA PHE A 151 5.01 -5.53 6.80
C PHE A 151 4.45 -4.32 6.06
N ILE A 152 4.62 -3.14 6.66
CA ILE A 152 4.03 -1.89 6.17
C ILE A 152 5.05 -0.95 5.55
N GLY A 153 4.56 0.01 4.79
CA GLY A 153 5.37 1.09 4.22
C GLY A 153 4.54 2.32 3.89
N ILE A 154 5.21 3.34 3.39
CA ILE A 154 4.61 4.54 2.82
C ILE A 154 5.15 4.71 1.40
N PHE A 155 4.31 5.19 0.49
CA PHE A 155 4.66 5.32 -0.92
C PHE A 155 3.94 6.47 -1.60
N SER A 156 4.56 7.07 -2.61
CA SER A 156 3.90 8.01 -3.52
C SER A 156 4.34 7.78 -4.95
N PHE A 157 3.46 8.11 -5.90
CA PHE A 157 3.79 8.16 -7.32
C PHE A 157 3.99 9.61 -7.74
N GLU A 158 4.96 9.82 -8.62
CA GLU A 158 5.37 11.09 -9.21
C GLU A 158 5.49 10.92 -10.72
N ARG A 159 5.27 12.01 -11.46
CA ARG A 159 5.63 12.06 -12.88
C ARG A 159 7.08 12.51 -12.99
N GLU A 160 7.87 11.75 -13.73
CA GLU A 160 9.23 12.15 -14.08
C GLU A 160 9.16 13.44 -14.91
N THR A 161 9.77 14.52 -14.42
CA THR A 161 9.94 15.77 -15.17
C THR A 161 11.05 15.58 -16.17
N VAL A 162 10.69 15.68 -17.45
CA VAL A 162 11.59 15.65 -18.61
C VAL A 162 12.48 16.88 -18.63
#